data_AF-N6UJV0-F1
#
_entry.id   AF-N6UJV0-F1
#
_cell.length_a   1.000
_cell.length_b   1.000
_cell.length_c   1.000
_cell.angle_alpha   90.00
_cell.angle_beta   90.00
_cell.angle_gamma   90.00
#
_symmetry.space_group_name_H-M   'P 1'
#
loop_
_entity.id
_entity.type
_entity.pdbx_description
1 polymer ?
#
loop_
_entity_poly.entity_id
_entity_poly.type
_entity_poly.pdbx_seq_one_letter_code
_entity_poly.pdbx_strand_id
1 'polypeptide(L)'
;MDGAGKIDATVMGLKIVGSGGMGVRVQNETGTMTLMGVEIEGFKMGVNAQSGTVKINGESTITVEANGTGIMVSGSGATVKMMEGTVTFEGAGHGVKASGEATADLTKVTITGEGSGKGVWMDGKTLEITNVDVLNVFVGQNRKSNRKIVTFIRLRKRGCTILVIIKCSLL
;
A
#
# COMPACT_ATOMS: atom_id res chain seq x y z
N MET A 1 7.56 3.96 17.72
CA MET A 1 8.38 3.24 18.72
C MET A 1 9.82 3.49 18.36
N ASP A 2 10.53 4.28 19.16
CA ASP A 2 11.94 4.61 18.95
C ASP A 2 12.78 3.72 19.86
N GLY A 3 13.09 2.51 19.39
CA GLY A 3 13.93 1.58 20.13
C GLY A 3 14.99 1.00 19.19
N ALA A 4 16.24 0.99 19.65
CA ALA A 4 17.31 0.31 18.95
C ALA A 4 17.07 -1.20 18.99
N GLY A 5 17.20 -1.87 17.83
CA GLY A 5 17.06 -3.32 17.71
C GLY A 5 15.77 -3.79 17.03
N LYS A 6 15.57 -5.11 17.01
CA LYS A 6 14.39 -5.74 16.40
C LYS A 6 13.16 -5.47 17.26
N ILE A 7 12.14 -4.83 16.68
CA ILE A 7 10.86 -4.56 17.34
C ILE A 7 9.75 -5.27 16.59
N ASP A 8 9.16 -6.27 17.23
CA ASP A 8 7.94 -6.91 16.75
C ASP A 8 6.75 -6.39 17.56
N ALA A 9 5.73 -5.87 16.89
CA ALA A 9 4.54 -5.30 17.52
C ALA A 9 3.29 -5.84 16.83
N THR A 10 2.22 -6.05 17.60
CA THR A 10 0.91 -6.46 17.08
C THR A 10 -0.17 -5.53 17.62
N VAL A 11 -1.02 -5.03 16.73
CA VAL A 11 -2.18 -4.19 17.04
C VAL A 11 -3.42 -4.89 16.49
N MET A 12 -4.45 -5.05 17.32
CA MET A 12 -5.67 -5.78 16.96
C MET A 12 -6.91 -4.97 17.27
N GLY A 13 -7.85 -4.89 16.33
CA GLY A 13 -9.20 -4.36 16.58
C GLY A 13 -9.27 -2.88 16.96
N LEU A 14 -8.23 -2.10 16.66
CA LEU A 14 -8.18 -0.69 17.02
C LEU A 14 -8.64 0.19 15.87
N LYS A 15 -9.40 1.23 16.24
CA LYS A 15 -9.64 2.39 15.38
C LYS A 15 -8.65 3.50 15.72
N ILE A 16 -7.85 3.89 14.73
CA ILE A 16 -6.80 4.91 14.81
C ILE A 16 -7.28 6.12 14.00
N VAL A 17 -7.60 7.21 14.70
CA VAL A 17 -8.12 8.45 14.10
C VAL A 17 -7.11 9.57 14.34
N GLY A 18 -6.89 10.41 13.33
CA GLY A 18 -6.07 11.60 13.47
C GLY A 18 -6.36 12.66 12.42
N SER A 19 -5.43 13.59 12.28
CA SER A 19 -5.48 14.68 11.30
C SER A 19 -4.07 14.96 10.77
N GLY A 20 -3.90 15.04 9.45
CA GLY A 20 -2.59 15.25 8.84
C GLY A 20 -1.61 14.08 9.06
N GLY A 21 -0.32 14.30 8.82
CA GLY A 21 0.74 13.36 9.26
C GLY A 21 0.61 11.89 8.82
N MET A 22 0.99 10.99 9.72
CA MET A 22 1.04 9.53 9.53
C MET A 22 0.26 8.81 10.63
N GLY A 23 -0.60 7.85 10.27
CA GLY A 23 -1.32 7.01 11.23
C GLY A 23 -0.41 5.96 11.86
N VAL A 24 0.18 5.11 11.03
CA VAL A 24 1.19 4.12 11.45
C VAL A 24 2.51 4.43 10.76
N ARG A 25 3.58 4.53 11.55
CA ARG A 25 4.95 4.72 11.04
C ARG A 25 5.87 3.62 11.54
N VAL A 26 6.56 2.96 10.61
CA VAL A 26 7.58 1.96 10.92
C VAL A 26 8.91 2.42 10.34
N GLN A 27 9.89 2.58 11.23
CA GLN A 27 11.23 3.10 10.92
C GLN A 27 12.36 2.26 11.52
N ASN A 28 12.05 1.10 12.11
CA ASN A 28 13.04 0.20 12.69
C ASN A 28 13.56 -0.80 11.64
N GLU A 29 14.87 -0.90 11.52
CA GLU A 29 15.54 -1.59 10.40
C GLU A 29 15.16 -3.07 10.24
N THR A 30 14.83 -3.78 11.34
CA THR A 30 14.69 -5.25 11.32
C THR A 30 13.41 -5.82 11.98
N GLY A 31 12.43 -4.96 12.31
CA GLY A 31 11.22 -5.32 13.05
C GLY A 31 9.97 -5.61 12.19
N THR A 32 8.98 -6.31 12.76
CA THR A 32 7.66 -6.54 12.15
C THR A 32 6.52 -5.85 12.91
N MET A 33 5.78 -4.97 12.26
CA MET A 33 4.49 -4.47 12.74
C MET A 33 3.36 -5.29 12.13
N THR A 34 2.48 -5.86 12.96
CA THR A 34 1.28 -6.56 12.51
C THR A 34 0.04 -5.78 12.91
N LEU A 35 -0.79 -5.42 11.95
CA LEU A 35 -2.08 -4.78 12.11
C LEU A 35 -3.16 -5.79 11.74
N MET A 36 -4.12 -6.05 12.63
CA MET A 36 -5.18 -7.03 12.41
C MET A 36 -6.55 -6.42 12.73
N GLY A 37 -7.42 -6.30 11.73
CA GLY A 37 -8.73 -5.67 11.88
C GLY A 37 -8.65 -4.26 12.44
N VAL A 38 -7.69 -3.48 11.95
CA VAL A 38 -7.55 -2.07 12.35
C VAL A 38 -8.27 -1.17 11.37
N GLU A 39 -8.78 -0.05 11.87
CA GLU A 39 -9.33 1.03 11.06
C GLU A 39 -8.41 2.24 11.20
N ILE A 40 -7.93 2.80 10.09
CA ILE A 40 -7.05 3.98 10.11
C ILE A 40 -7.73 5.09 9.30
N GLU A 41 -8.00 6.24 9.92
CA GLU A 41 -8.67 7.35 9.26
C GLU A 41 -8.13 8.74 9.63
N GLY A 42 -8.28 9.69 8.70
CA GLY A 42 -7.98 11.11 8.91
C GLY A 42 -6.51 11.49 8.74
N PHE A 43 -5.65 10.60 8.27
CA PHE A 43 -4.23 10.93 8.06
C PHE A 43 -3.90 11.26 6.61
N LYS A 44 -2.82 12.02 6.38
CA LYS A 44 -2.23 12.19 5.03
C LYS A 44 -1.57 10.91 4.54
N MET A 45 -0.98 10.14 5.45
CA MET A 45 -0.48 8.80 5.20
C MET A 45 -1.10 7.82 6.19
N GLY A 46 -1.81 6.81 5.71
CA GLY A 46 -2.38 5.80 6.59
C GLY A 46 -1.28 4.96 7.24
N VAL A 47 -0.50 4.29 6.41
CA VAL A 47 0.67 3.51 6.81
C VAL A 47 1.90 4.00 6.06
N ASN A 48 2.97 4.32 6.78
CA ASN A 48 4.28 4.67 6.22
C ASN A 48 5.37 3.71 6.70
N ALA A 49 5.83 2.85 5.80
CA ALA A 49 6.90 1.89 6.02
C ALA A 49 8.22 2.42 5.43
N GLN A 50 9.12 2.85 6.31
CA GLN A 50 10.44 3.37 5.97
C GLN A 50 11.57 2.36 6.23
N SER A 51 11.25 1.21 6.82
CA SER A 51 12.12 0.04 6.98
C SER A 51 11.31 -1.10 7.62
N GLY A 52 11.93 -2.26 7.81
CA GLY A 52 11.27 -3.42 8.43
C GLY A 52 10.08 -3.94 7.62
N THR A 53 9.20 -4.69 8.28
CA THR A 53 8.00 -5.28 7.67
C THR A 53 6.73 -4.77 8.34
N VAL A 54 5.73 -4.36 7.55
CA VAL A 54 4.35 -4.14 8.02
C VAL A 54 3.44 -5.19 7.43
N LYS A 55 2.70 -5.91 8.27
CA LYS A 55 1.66 -6.86 7.89
C LYS A 55 0.30 -6.25 8.23
N ILE A 56 -0.61 -6.19 7.27
CA ILE A 56 -1.93 -5.57 7.41
C ILE A 56 -2.96 -6.64 7.03
N ASN A 57 -3.69 -7.14 8.02
CA ASN A 57 -4.54 -8.33 7.90
C ASN A 57 -5.92 -8.10 8.53
N GLY A 58 -6.80 -9.11 8.42
CA GLY A 58 -8.06 -9.17 9.17
C GLY A 58 -9.06 -8.10 8.73
N GLU A 59 -9.19 -7.87 7.43
CA GLU A 59 -10.12 -6.89 6.84
C GLU A 59 -9.88 -5.44 7.28
N SER A 60 -8.63 -5.11 7.63
CA SER A 60 -8.27 -3.75 8.02
C SER A 60 -8.66 -2.70 6.96
N THR A 61 -9.10 -1.54 7.41
CA THR A 61 -9.50 -0.42 6.55
C THR A 61 -8.55 0.76 6.72
N ILE A 62 -8.18 1.39 5.61
CA ILE A 62 -7.31 2.57 5.58
C ILE A 62 -7.98 3.62 4.71
N THR A 63 -8.40 4.71 5.33
CA THR A 63 -9.00 5.86 4.65
C THR A 63 -8.14 7.09 4.92
N VAL A 64 -7.60 7.70 3.87
CA VAL A 64 -6.74 8.88 4.01
C VAL A 64 -7.46 10.15 3.61
N GLU A 65 -6.96 11.28 4.11
CA GLU A 65 -7.43 12.58 3.69
C GLU A 65 -7.25 12.80 2.18
N ALA A 66 -7.96 13.78 1.63
CA ALA A 66 -7.79 14.20 0.24
C ALA A 66 -6.31 14.46 -0.12
N ASN A 67 -5.91 13.96 -1.28
CA ASN A 67 -4.55 13.93 -1.81
C ASN A 67 -3.54 13.11 -0.97
N GLY A 68 -4.03 12.32 -0.01
CA GLY A 68 -3.23 11.45 0.83
C GLY A 68 -2.75 10.18 0.14
N THR A 69 -1.94 9.41 0.85
CA THR A 69 -1.45 8.09 0.41
C THR A 69 -1.85 7.04 1.43
N GLY A 70 -2.65 6.05 1.04
CA GLY A 70 -3.08 4.98 1.94
C GLY A 70 -1.90 4.24 2.56
N ILE A 71 -1.05 3.66 1.72
CA ILE A 71 0.15 2.94 2.10
C ILE A 71 1.35 3.49 1.32
N MET A 72 2.37 3.98 2.04
CA MET A 72 3.64 4.44 1.50
C MET A 72 4.77 3.50 1.92
N VAL A 73 5.57 3.03 0.96
CA VAL A 73 6.72 2.15 1.21
C VAL A 73 7.95 2.73 0.51
N SER A 74 8.97 3.15 1.25
CA SER A 74 10.06 3.93 0.64
C SER A 74 11.48 3.63 1.13
N GLY A 75 11.62 2.89 2.23
CA GLY A 75 12.93 2.55 2.77
C GLY A 75 13.66 1.43 2.04
N SER A 76 14.99 1.37 2.22
CA SER A 76 15.75 0.16 1.87
C SER A 76 15.32 -0.99 2.78
N GLY A 77 14.97 -2.13 2.18
CA GLY A 77 14.44 -3.29 2.89
C GLY A 77 13.01 -3.13 3.44
N ALA A 78 12.34 -1.99 3.22
CA ALA A 78 10.97 -1.79 3.68
C ALA A 78 10.00 -2.69 2.90
N THR A 79 9.20 -3.45 3.64
CA THR A 79 8.20 -4.36 3.07
C THR A 79 6.83 -4.09 3.67
N VAL A 80 5.81 -3.95 2.84
CA VAL A 80 4.42 -4.02 3.28
C VAL A 80 3.75 -5.25 2.68
N LYS A 81 3.06 -6.01 3.52
CA LYS A 81 2.21 -7.13 3.13
C LYS A 81 0.79 -6.82 3.58
N MET A 82 -0.13 -6.65 2.66
CA MET A 82 -1.55 -6.51 2.99
C MET A 82 -2.31 -7.72 2.48
N MET A 83 -2.95 -8.42 3.40
CA MET A 83 -3.80 -9.58 3.12
C MET A 83 -5.21 -9.27 3.57
N GLU A 84 -6.09 -9.07 2.57
CA GLU A 84 -7.48 -8.68 2.77
C GLU A 84 -7.61 -7.27 3.37
N GLY A 85 -8.73 -6.61 3.07
CA GLY A 85 -9.01 -5.24 3.54
C GLY A 85 -9.09 -4.20 2.42
N THR A 86 -9.25 -2.96 2.85
CA THR A 86 -9.63 -1.85 1.95
C THR A 86 -8.73 -0.65 2.14
N VAL A 87 -8.32 -0.04 1.03
CA VAL A 87 -7.63 1.26 1.00
C VAL A 87 -8.45 2.25 0.18
N THR A 88 -8.80 3.38 0.78
CA THR A 88 -9.62 4.43 0.18
C THR A 88 -8.88 5.77 0.19
N PHE A 89 -8.87 6.46 -0.96
CA PHE A 89 -8.23 7.78 -1.10
C PHE A 89 -8.96 8.67 -2.12
N GLU A 90 -8.71 9.97 -2.06
CA GLU A 90 -9.31 10.96 -2.98
C GLU A 90 -8.27 11.91 -3.57
N GLY A 91 -8.65 12.59 -4.66
CA GLY A 91 -7.86 13.65 -5.30
C GLY A 91 -6.68 13.11 -6.09
N ALA A 92 -5.54 13.78 -5.99
CA ALA A 92 -4.28 13.40 -6.63
C ALA A 92 -3.45 12.37 -5.83
N GLY A 93 -4.09 11.74 -4.82
CA GLY A 93 -3.46 10.81 -3.90
C GLY A 93 -3.10 9.45 -4.49
N HIS A 94 -2.66 8.55 -3.61
CA HIS A 94 -2.33 7.17 -3.97
C HIS A 94 -3.00 6.18 -3.03
N GLY A 95 -3.43 5.02 -3.53
CA GLY A 95 -3.81 3.92 -2.67
C GLY A 95 -2.58 3.30 -2.03
N VAL A 96 -1.71 2.72 -2.86
CA VAL A 96 -0.42 2.15 -2.46
C VAL A 96 0.68 2.76 -3.34
N LYS A 97 1.72 3.30 -2.71
CA LYS A 97 2.89 3.84 -3.39
C LYS A 97 4.14 3.20 -2.83
N ALA A 98 4.91 2.54 -3.69
CA ALA A 98 6.20 1.97 -3.32
C ALA A 98 7.33 2.57 -4.18
N SER A 99 8.44 2.96 -3.54
CA SER A 99 9.56 3.68 -4.16
C SER A 99 10.92 3.14 -3.72
N GLY A 100 11.98 3.39 -4.49
CA GLY A 100 13.35 3.02 -4.11
C GLY A 100 13.58 1.51 -4.12
N GLU A 101 13.97 0.91 -2.99
CA GLU A 101 14.15 -0.55 -2.86
C GLU A 101 12.98 -1.26 -2.16
N ALA A 102 11.91 -0.53 -1.90
CA ALA A 102 10.74 -1.04 -1.21
C ALA A 102 10.04 -2.18 -1.96
N THR A 103 9.38 -3.04 -1.18
CA THR A 103 8.48 -4.09 -1.66
C THR A 103 7.07 -3.90 -1.10
N ALA A 104 6.06 -3.99 -1.97
CA ALA A 104 4.67 -4.12 -1.56
C ALA A 104 4.12 -5.44 -2.11
N ASP A 105 3.52 -6.22 -1.23
CA ASP A 105 2.83 -7.49 -1.50
C ASP A 105 1.36 -7.32 -1.07
N LEU A 106 0.47 -7.37 -2.05
CA LEU A 106 -0.96 -7.13 -1.84
C LEU A 106 -1.71 -8.37 -2.30
N THR A 107 -2.53 -8.93 -1.41
CA THR A 107 -3.36 -10.12 -1.66
C THR A 107 -4.81 -9.87 -1.24
N LYS A 108 -5.76 -10.03 -2.16
CA LYS A 108 -7.21 -9.82 -1.93
C LYS A 108 -7.56 -8.44 -1.36
N VAL A 109 -6.81 -7.41 -1.78
CA VAL A 109 -7.01 -6.04 -1.31
C VAL A 109 -7.95 -5.32 -2.27
N THR A 110 -8.86 -4.53 -1.70
CA THR A 110 -9.69 -3.57 -2.44
C THR A 110 -9.05 -2.19 -2.35
N ILE A 111 -8.65 -1.61 -3.48
CA ILE A 111 -8.18 -0.23 -3.54
C ILE A 111 -9.19 0.61 -4.30
N THR A 112 -9.78 1.57 -3.61
CA THR A 112 -10.76 2.50 -4.18
C THR A 112 -10.17 3.90 -4.15
N GLY A 113 -10.34 4.64 -5.24
CA GLY A 113 -10.11 6.06 -5.16
C GLY A 113 -10.91 6.89 -6.16
N GLU A 114 -10.96 8.17 -5.88
CA GLU A 114 -11.66 9.17 -6.69
C GLU A 114 -10.72 10.29 -7.11
N GLY A 115 -10.97 10.91 -8.27
CA GLY A 115 -10.12 11.98 -8.81
C GLY A 115 -9.02 11.49 -9.76
N SER A 116 -7.89 12.19 -9.75
CA SER A 116 -6.79 12.01 -10.73
C SER A 116 -5.66 11.11 -10.24
N GLY A 117 -5.73 10.65 -8.98
CA GLY A 117 -4.72 9.83 -8.33
C GLY A 117 -4.59 8.41 -8.89
N LYS A 118 -3.68 7.64 -8.30
CA LYS A 118 -3.32 6.28 -8.75
C LYS A 118 -3.61 5.25 -7.66
N GLY A 119 -4.25 4.14 -8.02
CA GLY A 119 -4.52 3.07 -7.05
C GLY A 119 -3.23 2.46 -6.54
N VAL A 120 -2.38 2.04 -7.47
CA VAL A 120 -1.04 1.58 -7.15
C VAL A 120 -0.02 2.29 -8.04
N TRP A 121 1.04 2.82 -7.43
CA TRP A 121 2.14 3.46 -8.14
C TRP A 121 3.48 2.88 -7.70
N MET A 122 4.29 2.48 -8.68
CA MET A 122 5.64 1.98 -8.43
C MET A 122 6.71 2.89 -9.01
N ASP A 123 7.61 3.32 -8.14
CA ASP A 123 8.86 4.01 -8.47
C ASP A 123 10.06 3.34 -7.77
N GLY A 124 9.97 2.03 -7.53
CA GLY A 124 10.99 1.27 -6.79
C GLY A 124 11.34 -0.09 -7.39
N LYS A 125 11.92 -0.98 -6.56
CA LYS A 125 12.60 -2.21 -6.98
C LYS A 125 11.66 -3.36 -7.29
N THR A 126 10.88 -3.80 -6.33
CA THR A 126 10.04 -4.98 -6.53
C THR A 126 8.62 -4.62 -6.16
N LEU A 127 7.68 -4.95 -7.03
CA LEU A 127 6.26 -4.84 -6.75
C LEU A 127 5.60 -6.15 -7.14
N GLU A 128 5.17 -6.90 -6.14
CA GLU A 128 4.44 -8.15 -6.33
C GLU A 128 2.97 -7.87 -6.00
N ILE A 129 2.09 -7.94 -7.00
CA ILE A 129 0.66 -7.68 -6.84
C ILE A 129 -0.08 -8.94 -7.24
N THR A 130 -0.69 -9.60 -6.25
CA THR A 130 -1.41 -10.86 -6.48
C THR A 130 -2.88 -10.67 -6.11
N ASN A 131 -3.81 -10.88 -7.03
CA ASN A 131 -5.26 -10.84 -6.74
C ASN A 131 -5.73 -9.54 -6.05
N VAL A 132 -5.44 -8.38 -6.65
CA VAL A 132 -5.89 -7.07 -6.14
C VAL A 132 -7.00 -6.52 -7.04
N ASP A 133 -8.09 -6.09 -6.41
CA ASP A 133 -9.15 -5.34 -7.07
C ASP A 133 -8.84 -3.84 -6.95
N VAL A 134 -8.62 -3.19 -8.10
CA VAL A 134 -8.36 -1.75 -8.17
C VAL A 134 -9.52 -1.08 -8.87
N LEU A 135 -10.28 -0.26 -8.13
CA LEU A 135 -11.53 0.33 -8.58
C LEU A 135 -11.39 1.82 -8.81
N ASN A 136 -11.92 2.29 -9.94
CA ASN A 136 -11.99 3.68 -10.40
C ASN A 136 -10.65 4.38 -10.70
N VAL A 137 -9.53 3.74 -10.34
CA VAL A 137 -8.18 4.30 -10.44
C VAL A 137 -7.27 3.42 -11.29
N PHE A 138 -6.11 3.97 -11.66
CA PHE A 138 -5.13 3.29 -12.52
C PHE A 138 -3.96 2.73 -11.71
N VAL A 139 -3.35 1.67 -12.23
CA VAL A 139 -2.01 1.22 -11.82
C VAL A 139 -0.97 1.83 -12.76
N GLY A 140 0.12 2.37 -12.21
CA GLY A 140 1.17 3.02 -12.99
C GLY A 140 2.57 2.67 -12.50
N GLN A 141 3.55 2.76 -13.40
CA GLN A 141 4.97 2.57 -13.09
C GLN A 141 5.84 3.62 -13.77
N ASN A 142 7.00 3.90 -13.17
CA ASN A 142 8.04 4.70 -13.79
C ASN A 142 8.75 3.91 -14.92
N ARG A 143 8.76 4.46 -16.14
CA ARG A 143 9.33 3.84 -17.36
C ARG A 143 10.83 3.52 -17.29
N LYS A 144 11.55 3.97 -16.25
CA LYS A 144 12.98 3.67 -16.03
C LYS A 144 13.24 2.47 -15.11
N SER A 145 12.21 1.84 -14.55
CA SER A 145 12.39 0.66 -13.68
C SER A 145 12.50 -0.63 -14.49
N ASN A 146 13.66 -1.28 -14.42
CA ASN A 146 13.99 -2.49 -15.18
C ASN A 146 13.40 -3.79 -14.56
N ARG A 147 12.19 -3.75 -13.98
CA ARG A 147 11.80 -4.68 -12.91
C ARG A 147 10.39 -5.25 -13.00
N LYS A 148 10.25 -6.49 -12.50
CA LYS A 148 9.14 -7.42 -12.73
C LYS A 148 7.81 -6.90 -12.18
N ILE A 149 6.80 -6.98 -13.04
CA ILE A 149 5.39 -6.88 -12.67
C ILE A 149 4.82 -8.26 -12.96
N VAL A 150 4.41 -8.99 -11.94
CA VAL A 150 3.62 -10.22 -12.10
C VAL A 150 2.25 -9.89 -11.56
N THR A 151 1.24 -9.84 -12.44
CA THR A 151 -0.03 -9.26 -12.04
C THR A 151 -1.23 -9.83 -12.76
N PHE A 152 -2.26 -10.15 -11.97
CA PHE A 152 -3.66 -10.27 -12.39
C PHE A 152 -4.42 -9.11 -11.72
N ILE A 153 -4.56 -7.96 -12.40
CA ILE A 153 -5.42 -6.86 -11.91
C ILE A 153 -6.75 -6.95 -12.64
N ARG A 154 -7.83 -6.97 -11.87
CA ARG A 154 -9.17 -6.67 -12.37
C ARG A 154 -9.41 -5.17 -12.21
N LEU A 155 -9.18 -4.40 -13.27
CA LEU A 155 -9.53 -2.98 -13.29
C LEU A 155 -11.03 -2.85 -13.48
N ARG A 156 -11.73 -2.16 -12.57
CA ARG A 156 -13.13 -1.78 -12.78
C ARG A 156 -13.25 -0.27 -12.80
N LYS A 157 -13.69 0.29 -13.94
CA LYS A 157 -14.02 1.72 -14.05
C LYS A 157 -15.33 1.88 -14.82
N ARG A 158 -16.31 2.55 -14.21
CA ARG A 158 -17.63 2.87 -14.81
C ARG A 158 -18.31 1.66 -15.47
N GLY A 159 -18.45 0.54 -14.75
CA GLY A 159 -19.12 -0.67 -15.24
C GLY A 159 -18.31 -1.55 -16.19
N CYS A 160 -17.12 -1.13 -16.63
CA CYS A 160 -16.24 -1.93 -17.47
C CYS A 160 -15.20 -2.68 -16.61
N THR A 161 -15.09 -4.00 -16.80
CA THR A 161 -14.03 -4.82 -16.20
C THR A 161 -12.94 -5.06 -17.25
N ILE A 162 -11.73 -4.56 -17.01
CA ILE A 162 -10.56 -4.86 -17.84
C ILE A 162 -9.63 -5.74 -17.01
N LEU A 163 -9.41 -6.96 -17.48
CA LEU A 163 -8.36 -7.83 -16.94
C LEU A 163 -7.05 -7.41 -17.59
N VAL A 164 -6.18 -6.74 -16.84
CA VAL A 164 -4.85 -6.34 -17.33
C VAL A 164 -3.84 -7.35 -16.82
N ILE A 165 -3.29 -8.13 -17.75
CA ILE A 165 -2.12 -8.98 -17.50
C ILE A 165 -0.90 -8.16 -17.92
N ILE A 166 -0.23 -7.52 -16.96
CA ILE A 166 1.08 -6.94 -17.22
C ILE A 166 2.10 -8.02 -16.89
N LYS A 167 2.54 -8.77 -17.90
CA LYS A 167 3.71 -9.64 -17.81
C LYS A 167 4.87 -8.88 -18.44
N CYS A 168 5.69 -8.23 -17.63
CA CYS A 168 6.99 -7.74 -18.08
C CYS A 168 8.05 -8.59 -17.37
N SER A 169 8.58 -9.57 -18.09
CA SER A 169 9.71 -10.39 -17.66
C SER A 169 10.85 -10.11 -18.63
N LEU A 170 11.79 -9.27 -18.23
CA LEU A 170 13.13 -9.30 -18.81
C LEU A 170 14.00 -10.14 -17.88
N LEU A 171 14.43 -11.30 -18.38
CA LEU A 171 15.77 -11.81 -18.10
C LEU A 171 16.77 -10.90 -18.84
#